data_AF-A0A7F8RLN0-F1
#
_entry.id   AF-A0A7F8RLN0-F1
#
_cell.length_a   1.000
_cell.length_b   1.000
_cell.length_c   1.000
_cell.angle_alpha   90.00
_cell.angle_beta   90.00
_cell.angle_gamma   90.00
#
_symmetry.space_group_name_H-M   'P 1'
#
loop_
_entity.id
_entity.type
_entity.pdbx_description
1 polymer ?
#
loop_
_entity_poly.entity_id
_entity_poly.type
_entity_poly.pdbx_seq_one_letter_code
_entity_poly.pdbx_strand_id
1 'polypeptide(L)'
;LLGGLLIASAHFGAYVYGTDIDYNTVHGLGKASRKNQKWRGPDENIRANLRQYGLEKYYLDVLVSDASKPSWRKGTYFDAIITDPPYGIRESTRRTGSQKEIPKGMEKCPESHVPVSLSYHLSDMFFDLLNFAAETLVLGGRLVYWLPVYTPEYTEEMVPWHPCLKLISNCEQKLSSHTSRRLITMEKVKKFEFRRLEVQGQGASRFGF
;
A
#
# COMPACT_ATOMS: atom_id res chain seq x y z
N LEU A 1 6.91 12.87 -5.36
CA LEU A 1 7.00 12.76 -6.84
C LEU A 1 6.33 11.47 -7.23
N LEU A 2 5.25 11.58 -7.99
CA LEU A 2 4.46 10.46 -8.45
C LEU A 2 5.29 9.46 -9.25
N GLY A 3 5.21 8.18 -8.85
CA GLY A 3 5.88 7.08 -9.55
C GLY A 3 7.39 6.97 -9.32
N GLY A 4 7.98 7.64 -8.33
CA GLY A 4 9.43 7.57 -8.08
C GLY A 4 9.95 6.13 -7.86
N LEU A 5 9.21 5.31 -7.10
CA LEU A 5 9.52 3.89 -6.91
C LEU A 5 9.43 3.09 -8.22
N LEU A 6 8.47 3.41 -9.08
CA LEU A 6 8.30 2.75 -10.38
C LEU A 6 9.43 3.13 -11.34
N ILE A 7 9.83 4.40 -11.39
CA ILE A 7 10.97 4.85 -12.20
C ILE A 7 12.24 4.14 -11.78
N ALA A 8 12.52 4.08 -10.47
CA ALA A 8 13.69 3.40 -9.93
C ALA A 8 13.69 1.90 -10.31
N SER A 9 12.55 1.22 -10.17
CA SER A 9 12.43 -0.20 -10.50
C SER A 9 12.61 -0.45 -12.00
N ALA A 10 11.98 0.36 -12.86
CA ALA A 10 12.11 0.27 -14.31
C ALA A 10 13.53 0.56 -14.80
N HIS A 11 14.25 1.46 -14.13
CA HIS A 11 15.65 1.73 -14.41
C HIS A 11 16.52 0.47 -14.26
N PHE A 12 16.19 -0.41 -13.30
CA PHE A 12 16.85 -1.72 -13.13
C PHE A 12 16.25 -2.84 -13.99
N GLY A 13 15.39 -2.51 -14.96
CA GLY A 13 14.85 -3.46 -15.94
C GLY A 13 13.59 -4.21 -15.50
N ALA A 14 13.00 -3.85 -14.36
CA ALA A 14 11.74 -4.45 -13.93
C ALA A 14 10.56 -3.92 -14.75
N TYR A 15 9.62 -4.79 -15.11
CA TYR A 15 8.30 -4.36 -15.56
C TYR A 15 7.52 -3.82 -14.36
N VAL A 16 6.95 -2.63 -14.50
CA VAL A 16 6.37 -1.89 -13.39
C VAL A 16 4.88 -1.74 -13.52
N TYR A 17 4.22 -1.96 -12.39
CA TYR A 17 2.79 -1.83 -12.21
C TYR A 17 2.52 -1.11 -10.87
N GLY A 18 1.49 -0.26 -10.80
CA GLY A 18 1.13 0.45 -9.57
C GLY A 18 -0.37 0.48 -9.30
N THR A 19 -0.73 0.73 -8.03
CA THR A 19 -2.10 1.05 -7.63
C THR A 19 -2.10 2.27 -6.74
N ASP A 20 -3.08 3.15 -6.93
CA ASP A 20 -3.34 4.27 -6.02
C ASP A 20 -4.85 4.43 -5.81
N ILE A 21 -5.26 4.91 -4.64
CA ILE A 21 -6.67 5.15 -4.35
C ILE A 21 -7.17 6.46 -4.96
N ASP A 22 -6.28 7.42 -5.21
CA ASP A 22 -6.66 8.73 -5.76
C ASP A 22 -6.63 8.71 -7.29
N TYR A 23 -7.83 8.78 -7.88
CA TYR A 23 -8.05 8.91 -9.32
C TYR A 23 -7.24 10.06 -9.93
N ASN A 24 -7.17 11.21 -9.25
CA ASN A 24 -6.46 12.37 -9.78
C ASN A 24 -4.96 12.09 -9.87
N THR A 25 -4.43 11.40 -8.86
CA THR A 25 -3.03 11.01 -8.77
C THR A 25 -2.64 10.01 -9.87
N VAL A 26 -3.47 8.99 -10.12
CA VAL A 26 -3.27 8.02 -11.22
C VAL A 26 -3.28 8.70 -12.60
N HIS A 27 -4.29 9.52 -12.86
CA HIS A 27 -4.47 10.16 -14.16
C HIS A 27 -3.67 11.47 -14.32
N GLY A 28 -2.88 11.87 -13.33
CA GLY A 28 -2.12 13.13 -13.37
C GLY A 28 -3.01 14.37 -13.41
N LEU A 29 -4.22 14.29 -12.88
CA LEU A 29 -5.19 15.39 -12.80
C LEU A 29 -5.03 16.16 -11.49
N GLY A 30 -5.52 17.40 -11.45
CA GLY A 30 -5.55 18.19 -10.22
C GLY A 30 -4.35 19.12 -10.03
N LYS A 31 -4.11 19.53 -8.78
CA LYS A 31 -3.08 20.53 -8.46
C LYS A 31 -1.68 19.97 -8.67
N ALA A 32 -0.79 20.76 -9.28
CA ALA A 32 0.60 20.36 -9.45
C ALA A 32 1.33 20.40 -8.10
N SER A 33 2.28 19.49 -7.90
CA SER A 33 3.14 19.50 -6.71
C SER A 33 4.21 20.61 -6.76
N ARG A 34 4.33 21.33 -7.89
CA ARG A 34 5.37 22.33 -8.13
C ARG A 34 4.94 23.70 -7.59
N LYS A 35 5.87 24.40 -6.94
CA LYS A 35 5.64 25.67 -6.22
C LYS A 35 4.99 26.79 -7.07
N ASN A 36 5.09 26.72 -8.40
CA ASN A 36 4.59 27.75 -9.32
C ASN A 36 3.55 27.23 -10.35
N GLN A 37 3.03 26.02 -10.20
CA GLN A 37 1.95 25.52 -11.05
C GLN A 37 0.72 25.18 -10.21
N LYS A 38 -0.41 25.78 -10.58
CA LYS A 38 -1.68 25.56 -9.86
C LYS A 38 -2.35 24.24 -10.28
N TRP A 39 -2.13 23.80 -11.52
CA TRP A 39 -2.72 22.61 -12.12
C TRP A 39 -1.66 21.83 -12.88
N ARG A 40 -1.83 20.51 -12.90
CA ARG A 40 -0.97 19.58 -13.63
C ARG A 40 -1.11 19.76 -15.13
N GLY A 41 0.01 19.63 -15.83
CA GLY A 41 0.00 19.57 -17.30
C GLY A 41 -0.54 18.23 -17.81
N PRO A 42 -0.99 18.16 -19.08
CA PRO A 42 -1.48 16.91 -19.70
C PRO A 42 -0.45 15.77 -19.65
N ASP A 43 0.84 16.10 -19.60
CA ASP A 43 1.95 15.14 -19.51
C ASP A 43 2.48 14.97 -18.06
N GLU A 44 1.73 15.35 -17.03
CA GLU A 44 2.16 15.19 -15.63
C GLU A 44 1.52 13.95 -14.96
N ASN A 45 1.65 12.82 -15.65
CA ASN A 45 1.20 11.48 -15.22
C ASN A 45 2.37 10.48 -15.13
N ILE A 46 2.11 9.30 -14.54
CA ILE A 46 3.16 8.30 -14.27
C ILE A 46 3.79 7.77 -15.55
N ARG A 47 3.00 7.55 -16.61
CA ARG A 47 3.50 7.08 -17.91
C ARG A 47 4.43 8.12 -18.54
N ALA A 48 4.02 9.39 -18.53
CA ALA A 48 4.84 10.48 -19.05
C ALA A 48 6.16 10.64 -18.27
N ASN A 49 6.14 10.45 -16.94
CA ASN A 49 7.37 10.40 -16.14
C ASN A 49 8.31 9.29 -16.63
N LEU A 50 7.84 8.05 -16.81
CA LEU A 50 8.67 6.96 -17.33
C LEU A 50 9.18 7.23 -18.73
N ARG A 51 8.35 7.82 -19.60
CA ARG A 51 8.75 8.24 -20.95
C ARG A 51 9.86 9.29 -20.92
N GLN A 52 9.81 10.25 -20.01
CA GLN A 52 10.87 11.26 -19.84
C GLN A 52 12.23 10.62 -19.53
N TYR A 53 12.26 9.50 -18.80
CA TYR A 53 13.47 8.75 -18.50
C TYR A 53 13.81 7.67 -19.55
N GLY A 54 13.05 7.54 -20.64
CA GLY A 54 13.26 6.50 -21.66
C GLY A 54 12.89 5.08 -21.19
N LEU A 55 12.06 4.97 -20.14
CA LEU A 55 11.69 3.72 -19.47
C LEU A 55 10.26 3.27 -19.77
N GLU A 56 9.56 3.94 -20.69
CA GLU A 56 8.16 3.63 -21.03
C GLU A 56 7.95 2.17 -21.45
N LYS A 57 8.94 1.53 -22.07
CA LYS A 57 8.89 0.10 -22.45
C LYS A 57 8.68 -0.89 -21.29
N TYR A 58 8.97 -0.46 -20.05
CA TYR A 58 8.77 -1.26 -18.84
C TYR A 58 7.44 -0.96 -18.14
N TYR A 59 6.71 0.07 -18.58
CA TYR A 59 5.42 0.43 -18.01
C TYR A 59 4.36 -0.60 -18.41
N LEU A 60 3.77 -1.27 -17.43
CA LEU A 60 2.59 -2.11 -17.64
C LEU A 60 1.32 -1.27 -17.51
N ASP A 61 0.95 -0.92 -16.27
CA ASP A 61 -0.12 0.03 -16.01
C ASP A 61 -0.15 0.56 -14.57
N VAL A 62 -1.01 1.55 -14.31
CA VAL A 62 -1.36 2.01 -12.97
C VAL A 62 -2.87 2.04 -12.83
N LEU A 63 -3.41 1.33 -11.84
CA LEU A 63 -4.85 1.25 -11.61
C LEU A 63 -5.30 2.10 -10.43
N VAL A 64 -6.51 2.64 -10.52
CA VAL A 64 -7.21 3.20 -9.36
C VAL A 64 -7.76 2.04 -8.54
N SER A 65 -7.17 1.77 -7.37
CA SER A 65 -7.57 0.66 -6.51
C SER A 65 -7.28 0.98 -5.05
N ASP A 66 -8.17 0.52 -4.17
CA ASP A 66 -7.97 0.55 -2.72
C ASP A 66 -7.09 -0.64 -2.31
N ALA A 67 -5.97 -0.37 -1.64
CA ALA A 67 -5.04 -1.41 -1.16
C ALA A 67 -5.67 -2.31 -0.08
N SER A 68 -6.69 -1.84 0.64
CA SER A 68 -7.44 -2.63 1.64
C SER A 68 -8.47 -3.58 1.03
N LYS A 69 -8.77 -3.42 -0.26
CA LYS A 69 -9.69 -4.26 -1.04
C LYS A 69 -9.07 -4.57 -2.40
N PRO A 70 -7.96 -5.34 -2.42
CA PRO A 70 -7.26 -5.66 -3.64
C PRO A 70 -8.22 -6.34 -4.62
N SER A 71 -8.43 -5.72 -5.78
CA SER A 71 -9.36 -6.21 -6.82
C SER A 71 -8.78 -7.35 -7.67
N TRP A 72 -7.73 -7.99 -7.17
CA TRP A 72 -6.99 -9.01 -7.88
C TRP A 72 -7.71 -10.34 -7.80
N ARG A 73 -7.60 -11.13 -8.89
CA ARG A 73 -7.84 -12.56 -8.77
C ARG A 73 -6.82 -13.13 -7.78
N LYS A 74 -7.22 -14.17 -7.05
CA LYS A 74 -6.30 -14.85 -6.14
C LYS A 74 -5.22 -15.57 -6.94
N GLY A 75 -3.96 -15.36 -6.59
CA GLY A 75 -2.82 -15.96 -7.29
C GLY A 75 -1.51 -15.21 -7.03
N THR A 76 -0.41 -15.76 -7.54
CA THR A 76 0.92 -15.16 -7.46
C THR A 76 1.26 -14.45 -8.77
N TYR A 77 1.62 -13.17 -8.68
CA TYR A 77 1.82 -12.29 -9.84
C TYR A 77 3.14 -11.52 -9.79
N PHE A 78 3.69 -11.27 -8.61
CA PHE A 78 4.78 -10.31 -8.43
C PHE A 78 6.05 -10.97 -7.88
N ASP A 79 7.19 -10.59 -8.45
CA ASP A 79 8.51 -10.90 -7.90
C ASP A 79 8.85 -10.01 -6.69
N ALA A 80 8.40 -8.75 -6.74
CA ALA A 80 8.61 -7.79 -5.68
C ALA A 80 7.44 -6.81 -5.55
N ILE A 81 7.16 -6.39 -4.31
CA ILE A 81 6.22 -5.31 -3.97
C ILE A 81 7.03 -4.27 -3.22
N ILE A 82 7.00 -3.02 -3.68
CA ILE A 82 7.71 -1.89 -3.07
C ILE A 82 6.72 -0.77 -2.82
N THR A 83 6.57 -0.32 -1.58
CA THR A 83 5.56 0.69 -1.22
C THR A 83 6.02 1.64 -0.12
N ASP A 84 5.45 2.85 -0.10
CA ASP A 84 5.60 3.87 0.95
C ASP A 84 4.18 4.23 1.42
N PRO A 85 3.57 3.42 2.32
CA PRO A 85 2.16 3.58 2.66
C PRO A 85 1.86 4.92 3.33
N PRO A 86 0.64 5.46 3.24
CA PRO A 86 0.31 6.74 3.86
C PRO A 86 0.32 6.63 5.39
N TYR A 87 1.19 7.40 6.05
CA TYR A 87 1.36 7.36 7.51
C TYR A 87 0.40 8.28 8.29
N GLY A 88 -0.59 8.90 7.63
CA GLY A 88 -1.50 9.86 8.27
C GLY A 88 -0.89 11.24 8.58
N ILE A 89 0.42 11.45 8.36
CA ILE A 89 1.11 12.72 8.62
C ILE A 89 1.06 13.67 7.41
N ARG A 90 1.27 13.14 6.20
CA ARG A 90 1.25 13.91 4.94
C ARG A 90 0.03 13.64 4.06
N GLU A 91 -0.57 12.47 4.21
CA GLU A 91 -1.68 12.00 3.38
C GLU A 91 -2.65 11.25 4.28
N SER A 92 -3.95 11.58 4.22
CA SER A 92 -4.95 10.97 5.09
C SER A 92 -5.09 9.49 4.75
N THR A 93 -5.02 8.62 5.76
CA THR A 93 -5.28 7.19 5.60
C THR A 93 -6.76 6.98 5.25
N ARG A 94 -7.06 6.63 3.99
CA ARG A 94 -8.43 6.44 3.51
C ARG A 94 -8.69 4.98 3.16
N ARG A 95 -9.86 4.50 3.57
CA ARG A 95 -10.44 3.23 3.11
C ARG A 95 -11.82 3.49 2.51
N THR A 96 -12.10 2.85 1.39
CA THR A 96 -13.41 2.86 0.73
C THR A 96 -14.44 2.12 1.61
N GLY A 97 -15.30 2.88 2.30
CA GLY A 97 -16.44 2.32 3.06
C GLY A 97 -17.55 1.79 2.14
N SER A 98 -18.23 0.71 2.54
CA SER A 98 -19.48 0.26 1.93
C SER A 98 -20.67 0.84 2.68
N GLN A 99 -21.77 1.14 1.97
CA GLN A 99 -23.02 1.69 2.52
C GLN A 99 -23.67 0.80 3.61
N LYS A 100 -23.20 -0.44 3.83
CA LYS A 100 -23.70 -1.37 4.85
C LYS A 100 -23.06 -1.20 6.24
N GLU A 101 -21.99 -0.42 6.38
CA GLU A 101 -21.27 -0.19 7.66
C GLU A 101 -21.59 1.18 8.27
N ILE A 102 -22.70 1.80 7.86
CA ILE A 102 -23.16 3.08 8.42
C ILE A 102 -23.82 2.81 9.78
N PRO A 103 -23.34 3.39 10.91
CA PRO A 103 -24.14 3.47 12.12
C PRO A 103 -25.44 4.21 11.78
N LYS A 104 -26.60 3.58 12.02
CA LYS A 104 -27.92 4.19 11.75
C LYS A 104 -28.00 5.55 12.44
N GLY A 105 -27.83 6.65 11.70
CA GLY A 105 -27.87 7.99 12.28
C GLY A 105 -27.35 9.15 11.41
N MET A 106 -26.59 8.92 10.34
CA MET A 106 -26.18 10.01 9.44
C MET A 106 -27.14 10.19 8.28
N GLU A 107 -27.73 11.38 8.22
CA GLU A 107 -28.69 11.81 7.21
C GLU A 107 -28.15 11.67 5.78
N LYS A 108 -29.05 11.29 4.88
CA LYS A 108 -28.79 11.13 3.45
C LYS A 108 -28.62 12.50 2.80
N CYS A 109 -27.43 12.80 2.27
CA CYS A 109 -27.28 13.80 1.21
C CYS A 109 -27.26 13.09 -0.17
N PRO A 110 -27.86 13.69 -1.22
CA PRO A 110 -28.07 13.03 -2.50
C PRO A 110 -26.84 13.09 -3.42
N GLU A 111 -26.72 12.07 -4.28
CA GLU A 111 -25.94 12.03 -5.53
C GLU A 111 -24.46 12.48 -5.48
N SER A 112 -23.63 11.68 -4.82
CA SER A 112 -22.21 11.56 -5.17
C SER A 112 -21.70 10.19 -4.76
N HIS A 113 -21.37 9.34 -5.73
CA HIS A 113 -20.80 8.01 -5.54
C HIS A 113 -19.34 8.07 -5.05
N VAL A 114 -19.06 8.86 -4.02
CA VAL A 114 -17.77 8.87 -3.34
C VAL A 114 -17.92 8.05 -2.06
N PRO A 115 -17.33 6.85 -1.96
CA PRO A 115 -17.44 6.05 -0.76
C PRO A 115 -16.82 6.79 0.42
N VAL A 116 -17.57 6.81 1.53
CA VAL A 116 -17.20 7.47 2.79
C VAL A 116 -15.89 6.89 3.31
N SER A 117 -14.92 7.77 3.57
CA SER A 117 -13.60 7.41 4.10
C SER A 117 -13.73 7.04 5.58
N LEU A 118 -13.60 5.75 5.91
CA LEU A 118 -13.54 5.27 7.29
C LEU A 118 -12.12 5.40 7.85
N SER A 119 -12.00 5.57 9.17
CA SER A 119 -10.70 5.58 9.89
C SER A 119 -10.02 4.22 9.72
N TYR A 120 -8.94 4.18 8.95
CA TYR A 120 -8.17 2.98 8.69
C TYR A 120 -6.89 3.04 9.53
N HIS A 121 -6.82 2.19 10.56
CA HIS A 121 -5.74 2.22 11.54
C HIS A 121 -4.43 1.72 10.91
N LEU A 122 -3.28 2.26 11.32
CA LEU A 122 -1.99 1.88 10.74
C LEU A 122 -1.73 0.37 10.84
N SER A 123 -2.16 -0.26 11.94
CA SER A 123 -2.07 -1.71 12.13
C SER A 123 -2.84 -2.48 11.06
N ASP A 124 -4.07 -2.06 10.74
CA ASP A 124 -4.94 -2.73 9.76
C ASP A 124 -4.38 -2.58 8.35
N MET A 125 -3.78 -1.42 8.05
CA MET A 125 -3.10 -1.19 6.78
C MET A 125 -1.92 -2.13 6.57
N PHE A 126 -1.04 -2.25 7.57
CA PHE A 126 0.09 -3.17 7.45
C PHE A 126 -0.38 -4.62 7.43
N PHE A 127 -1.44 -4.97 8.17
CA PHE A 127 -2.03 -6.29 8.11
C PHE A 127 -2.54 -6.63 6.70
N ASP A 128 -3.30 -5.74 6.07
CA ASP A 128 -3.79 -5.92 4.70
C ASP A 128 -2.63 -5.98 3.69
N LEU A 129 -1.60 -5.15 3.86
CA LEU A 129 -0.40 -5.18 3.02
C LEU A 129 0.34 -6.52 3.12
N LEU A 130 0.53 -7.03 4.33
CA LEU A 130 1.24 -8.30 4.56
C LEU A 130 0.43 -9.48 4.00
N ASN A 131 -0.91 -9.48 4.14
CA ASN A 131 -1.77 -10.49 3.52
C ASN A 131 -1.73 -10.40 2.00
N PHE A 132 -1.81 -9.20 1.43
CA PHE A 132 -1.72 -8.99 0.00
C PHE A 132 -0.38 -9.52 -0.54
N ALA A 133 0.73 -9.20 0.12
CA ALA A 133 2.05 -9.70 -0.26
C ALA A 133 2.15 -11.22 -0.11
N ALA A 134 1.61 -11.78 0.97
CA ALA A 134 1.58 -13.22 1.16
C ALA A 134 0.78 -13.92 0.06
N GLU A 135 -0.35 -13.37 -0.38
CA GLU A 135 -1.15 -13.95 -1.46
C GLU A 135 -0.47 -13.78 -2.84
N THR A 136 0.05 -12.59 -3.14
CA THR A 136 0.43 -12.20 -4.50
C THR A 136 1.90 -12.32 -4.87
N LEU A 137 2.83 -12.40 -3.91
CA LEU A 137 4.24 -12.63 -4.22
C LEU A 137 4.48 -14.08 -4.67
N VAL A 138 5.43 -14.29 -5.57
CA VAL A 138 5.99 -15.63 -5.80
C VAL A 138 6.78 -16.11 -4.57
N LEU A 139 7.00 -17.42 -4.44
CA LEU A 139 7.93 -17.94 -3.41
C LEU A 139 9.33 -17.38 -3.66
N GLY A 140 9.99 -16.88 -2.60
CA GLY A 140 11.26 -16.15 -2.69
C GLY A 140 11.10 -14.69 -3.12
N GLY A 141 9.90 -14.24 -3.50
CA GLY A 141 9.61 -12.85 -3.80
C GLY A 141 9.68 -11.95 -2.56
N ARG A 142 9.88 -10.65 -2.76
CA ARG A 142 10.16 -9.69 -1.68
C ARG A 142 9.11 -8.61 -1.51
N LEU A 143 8.72 -8.37 -0.27
CA LEU A 143 7.96 -7.19 0.15
C LEU A 143 8.93 -6.18 0.74
N VAL A 144 8.92 -4.95 0.24
CA VAL A 144 9.70 -3.83 0.76
C VAL A 144 8.74 -2.69 1.08
N TYR A 145 8.77 -2.22 2.31
CA TYR A 145 7.91 -1.11 2.72
C TYR A 145 8.58 -0.23 3.77
N TRP A 146 8.13 1.01 3.83
CA TRP A 146 8.51 1.95 4.86
C TRP A 146 7.53 1.86 6.04
N LEU A 147 8.07 1.79 7.26
CA LEU A 147 7.32 1.76 8.53
C LEU A 147 7.65 3.04 9.32
N PRO A 148 6.65 3.88 9.67
CA PRO A 148 6.90 5.07 10.47
C PRO A 148 7.08 4.67 11.93
N VAL A 149 8.08 5.23 12.61
CA VAL A 149 8.34 4.89 14.00
C VAL A 149 8.64 6.13 14.84
N TYR A 150 8.16 6.10 16.08
CA TYR A 150 8.58 7.03 17.12
C TYR A 150 9.80 6.44 17.82
N THR A 151 10.97 7.06 17.59
CA THR A 151 12.28 6.47 17.94
C THR A 151 12.40 6.05 19.41
N PRO A 152 11.93 6.83 20.40
CA PRO A 152 12.08 6.47 21.82
C PRO A 152 11.31 5.22 22.24
N GLU A 153 10.24 4.86 21.53
CA GLU A 153 9.37 3.73 21.88
C GLU A 153 9.53 2.54 20.92
N TYR A 154 10.41 2.65 19.92
CA TYR A 154 10.56 1.63 18.90
C TYR A 154 11.28 0.39 19.42
N THR A 155 10.64 -0.78 19.30
CA THR A 155 11.28 -2.09 19.42
C THR A 155 11.12 -2.89 18.12
N GLU A 156 12.01 -3.84 17.87
CA GLU A 156 11.93 -4.69 16.68
C GLU A 156 10.68 -5.56 16.65
N GLU A 157 10.09 -5.86 17.82
CA GLU A 157 8.83 -6.62 17.92
C GLU A 157 7.62 -5.86 17.36
N MET A 158 7.72 -4.53 17.22
CA MET A 158 6.66 -3.72 16.62
C MET A 158 6.56 -3.91 15.10
N VAL A 159 7.55 -4.55 14.46
CA VAL A 159 7.50 -4.84 13.03
C VAL A 159 6.40 -5.88 12.79
N PRO A 160 5.37 -5.57 11.96
CA PRO A 160 4.29 -6.49 11.66
C PRO A 160 4.82 -7.85 11.17
N TRP A 161 4.19 -8.94 11.64
CA TRP A 161 4.60 -10.29 11.29
C TRP A 161 3.50 -11.03 10.53
N HIS A 162 3.89 -11.92 9.61
CA HIS A 162 2.97 -12.81 8.91
C HIS A 162 3.61 -14.20 8.68
N PRO A 163 2.89 -15.33 8.87
CA PRO A 163 3.46 -16.68 8.80
C PRO A 163 4.17 -17.06 7.49
N CYS A 164 3.76 -16.43 6.38
CA CYS A 164 4.33 -16.67 5.06
C CYS A 164 5.53 -15.78 4.72
N LEU A 165 5.81 -14.77 5.54
CA LEU A 165 6.84 -13.76 5.30
C LEU A 165 7.91 -13.86 6.38
N LYS A 166 9.17 -13.76 5.98
CA LYS A 166 10.32 -13.71 6.89
C LYS A 166 10.98 -12.34 6.78
N LEU A 167 11.24 -11.70 7.92
CA LEU A 167 12.03 -10.47 7.97
C LEU A 167 13.46 -10.74 7.50
N ILE A 168 13.92 -9.98 6.51
CA ILE A 168 15.27 -10.07 5.93
C ILE A 168 16.13 -8.88 6.35
N SER A 169 15.57 -7.67 6.34
CA SER A 169 16.28 -6.48 6.76
C SER A 169 15.34 -5.44 7.38
N ASN A 170 15.94 -4.62 8.24
CA ASN A 170 15.27 -3.55 8.95
C ASN A 170 16.26 -2.37 9.07
N CYS A 171 16.13 -1.38 8.17
CA CYS A 171 17.08 -0.28 8.07
C CYS A 171 16.46 1.04 8.52
N GLU A 172 17.09 1.74 9.46
CA GLU A 172 16.59 3.04 9.93
C GLU A 172 17.00 4.20 9.01
N GLN A 173 16.04 5.08 8.75
CA GLN A 173 16.27 6.42 8.24
C GLN A 173 15.70 7.45 9.22
N LYS A 174 16.58 8.20 9.88
CA LYS A 174 16.19 9.29 10.79
C LYS A 174 15.62 10.47 10.00
N LEU A 175 14.46 10.97 10.42
CA LEU A 175 13.81 12.15 9.83
C LEU A 175 13.92 13.37 10.75
N SER A 176 13.81 13.14 12.07
CA SER A 176 13.96 14.15 13.13
C SER A 176 14.62 13.51 14.36
N SER A 177 14.68 14.26 15.47
CA SER A 177 15.17 13.76 16.76
C SER A 177 14.31 12.64 17.36
N HIS A 178 13.00 12.64 17.08
CA HIS A 178 12.05 11.71 17.70
C HIS A 178 11.28 10.85 16.68
N THR A 179 11.44 11.15 15.38
CA THR A 179 10.75 10.44 14.30
C THR A 179 11.77 9.84 13.35
N SER A 180 11.67 8.54 13.13
CA SER A 180 12.38 7.86 12.06
C SER A 180 11.40 7.03 11.23
N ARG A 181 11.87 6.53 10.09
CA ARG A 181 11.17 5.51 9.33
C ARG A 181 12.10 4.34 9.09
N ARG A 182 11.57 3.13 9.09
CA ARG A 182 12.32 1.89 8.93
C ARG A 182 12.00 1.31 7.56
N LEU A 183 13.00 1.08 6.72
CA LEU A 183 12.85 0.32 5.48
C LEU A 183 12.88 -1.16 5.84
N ILE A 184 11.71 -1.78 5.78
CA ILE A 184 11.53 -3.19 6.10
C ILE A 184 11.54 -3.99 4.80
N THR A 185 12.36 -5.04 4.77
CA THR A 185 12.35 -6.03 3.69
C THR A 185 11.96 -7.39 4.25
N MET A 186 10.96 -8.01 3.63
CA MET A 186 10.52 -9.37 3.92
C MET A 186 10.58 -10.24 2.68
N GLU A 187 10.79 -11.54 2.87
CA GLU A 187 10.79 -12.54 1.81
C GLU A 187 9.68 -13.56 2.03
N LYS A 188 8.98 -13.94 0.96
CA LYS A 188 7.94 -14.98 1.03
C LYS A 188 8.57 -16.36 1.07
N VAL A 189 8.46 -17.01 2.22
CA VAL A 189 9.09 -18.31 2.51
C VAL A 189 8.09 -19.48 2.52
N LYS A 190 6.78 -19.22 2.51
CA LYS A 190 5.74 -20.27 2.48
C LYS A 190 4.62 -19.92 1.50
N LYS A 191 3.94 -20.95 1.02
CA LYS A 191 2.72 -20.78 0.22
C LYS A 191 1.61 -20.22 1.12
N PHE A 192 0.83 -19.31 0.56
CA PHE A 192 -0.32 -18.77 1.25
C PHE A 192 -1.46 -19.78 1.19
N GLU A 193 -1.88 -20.26 2.36
CA GLU A 193 -3.04 -21.12 2.50
C GLU A 193 -4.19 -20.29 3.05
N PHE A 194 -5.21 -20.10 2.21
CA PHE A 194 -6.44 -19.46 2.66
C PHE A 194 -7.16 -20.43 3.60
N ARG A 195 -7.01 -20.27 4.92
CA ARG A 195 -7.85 -21.01 5.88
C ARG A 195 -9.29 -20.55 5.70
N ARG A 196 -10.07 -21.35 4.96
CA ARG A 196 -11.52 -21.34 5.08
C ARG A 196 -11.82 -21.73 6.52
N LEU A 197 -12.37 -20.81 7.31
CA LEU A 197 -12.98 -21.18 8.58
C LEU A 197 -14.13 -22.13 8.26
N GLU A 198 -13.90 -23.44 8.39
CA GLU A 198 -15.01 -24.35 8.64
C GLU A 198 -15.55 -23.97 10.01
N VAL A 199 -16.79 -23.48 10.04
CA VAL A 199 -17.52 -23.29 11.29
C VAL A 199 -17.83 -24.68 11.83
N GLN A 200 -16.88 -25.27 12.54
CA GLN A 200 -17.18 -26.28 13.54
C GLN A 200 -17.37 -25.55 14.86
N GLY A 201 -18.57 -25.70 15.41
CA GLY A 201 -18.98 -25.04 16.63
C GLY A 201 -18.06 -25.37 17.80
N GLN A 202 -18.03 -24.40 18.72
CA GLN A 202 -17.51 -24.46 20.08
C GLN A 202 -16.00 -24.21 20.26
N GLY A 203 -15.70 -23.10 20.96
CA GLY A 203 -14.50 -22.99 21.79
C GLY A 203 -13.37 -22.09 21.28
N ALA A 204 -13.64 -20.88 20.78
CA ALA A 204 -12.58 -19.91 20.50
C ALA A 204 -12.13 -19.19 21.78
N SER A 205 -11.15 -19.78 22.48
CA SER A 205 -10.19 -19.02 23.26
C SER A 205 -8.82 -19.16 22.61
N ARG A 206 -8.08 -18.05 22.56
CA ARG A 206 -6.68 -17.87 22.10
C ARG A 206 -6.47 -17.55 20.62
N PHE A 207 -6.65 -16.27 20.30
CA PHE A 207 -5.65 -15.51 19.56
C PHE A 207 -5.47 -14.18 20.29
N GLY A 208 -4.35 -14.05 21.00
CA GLY A 208 -3.94 -12.81 21.66
C GLY A 208 -3.01 -12.02 20.74
N PHE A 209 -3.32 -10.73 20.61
CA PHE A 209 -2.30 -9.69 20.62
C PHE A 209 -1.83 -9.50 22.06
#